data_AF-A0A522WKV1-F1
#
_entry.id   AF-A0A522WKV1-F1
#
_cell.length_a   1.000
_cell.length_b   1.000
_cell.length_c   1.000
_cell.angle_alpha   90.00
_cell.angle_beta   90.00
_cell.angle_gamma   90.00
#
_symmetry.space_group_name_H-M   'P 1'
#
loop_
_entity.id
_entity.type
_entity.pdbx_description
1 polymer ?
#
loop_
_entity_poly.entity_id
_entity_poly.type
_entity_poly.pdbx_seq_one_letter_code
_entity_poly.pdbx_strand_id
1 'polypeptide(L)' 'MAVKVRIPTPLRKITNGSDEVLASGATIADIIVDLEKNYPGLRER' A
#
# COMPACT_ATOMS: atom_id res chain seq x y z
N MET A 1 -1.41 7.31 12.62
CA MET A 1 0.05 7.17 12.46
C MET A 1 0.32 6.77 11.03
N ALA A 2 1.24 7.46 10.34
CA ALA A 2 1.64 7.09 9.00
C ALA A 2 2.71 6.00 9.10
N VAL A 3 2.44 4.84 8.50
CA VAL A 3 3.30 3.66 8.48
C VAL A 3 3.89 3.55 7.09
N LYS A 4 5.21 3.33 6.99
CA LYS A 4 5.86 3.05 5.71
C LYS A 4 5.70 1.58 5.39
N VAL A 5 5.03 1.29 4.28
CA VAL A 5 4.88 -0.07 3.77
C VAL A 5 5.82 -0.24 2.59
N ARG A 6 6.73 -1.20 2.69
CA ARG A 6 7.62 -1.57 1.58
C ARG A 6 6.86 -2.41 0.57
N ILE A 7 6.94 -2.01 -0.69
CA ILE A 7 6.22 -2.62 -1.79
C ILE A 7 7.17 -3.54 -2.56
N PRO A 8 6.88 -4.86 -2.59
CA PRO A 8 7.61 -5.82 -3.40
C PRO A 8 7.67 -5.40 -4.87
N THR A 9 8.76 -5.74 -5.56
CA THR A 9 8.93 -5.53 -7.01
C THR A 9 7.71 -5.88 -7.88
N PRO A 10 6.97 -6.99 -7.69
CA PRO A 10 5.76 -7.27 -8.48
C PRO A 10 4.63 -6.25 -8.25
N LEU A 11 4.53 -5.70 -7.04
CA LEU A 11 3.51 -4.73 -6.65
C LEU A 11 3.92 -3.28 -6.97
N ARG A 12 5.18 -3.01 -7.33
CA ARG A 12 5.60 -1.66 -7.73
C ARG A 12 4.89 -1.15 -8.99
N LYS A 13 4.38 -2.03 -9.85
CA LYS A 13 3.64 -1.61 -11.07
C LYS A 13 2.37 -0.82 -10.78
N ILE A 14 1.72 -1.10 -9.64
CA ILE A 14 0.46 -0.48 -9.25
C ILE A 14 0.65 0.70 -8.29
N THR A 15 1.82 0.79 -7.63
CA THR A 15 2.21 1.96 -6.82
C THR A 15 3.02 2.99 -7.61
N ASN A 16 2.84 3.07 -8.93
CA ASN A 16 3.56 3.98 -9.83
C ASN A 16 5.11 3.86 -9.76
N GLY A 17 5.62 2.67 -9.46
CA GLY A 17 7.05 2.42 -9.30
C GLY A 17 7.59 2.74 -7.91
N SER A 18 6.73 3.13 -6.96
CA SER A 18 7.16 3.46 -5.59
C SER A 18 7.54 2.20 -4.82
N ASP A 19 8.78 2.18 -4.31
CA ASP A 19 9.28 1.13 -3.41
C ASP A 19 8.68 1.23 -2.00
N GLU A 20 8.33 2.44 -1.58
CA GLU A 20 7.77 2.73 -0.27
C GLU A 20 6.52 3.57 -0.45
N VAL A 21 5.43 3.14 0.17
CA VAL A 21 4.18 3.91 0.22
C VAL A 21 3.86 4.23 1.68
N LEU A 22 3.35 5.43 1.90
CA LEU A 22 2.85 5.86 3.19
C LEU A 22 1.39 5.46 3.28
N ALA A 23 1.06 4.66 4.29
CA ALA A 23 -0.31 4.28 4.60
C ALA A 23 -0.65 4.73 6.01
N SER A 24 -1.88 5.18 6.23
CA SER A 24 -2.32 5.59 7.55
C SER A 24 -3.39 4.64 8.06
N GLY A 25 -3.16 4.07 9.24
CA GLY A 25 -4.20 3.28 9.90
C GLY A 25 -3.82 2.78 11.28
N ALA A 26 -4.83 2.43 12.08
CA ALA A 26 -4.63 1.89 13.42
C ALA A 26 -4.34 0.37 13.41
N THR A 27 -4.72 -0.33 12.34
CA THR A 27 -4.56 -1.77 12.18
C THR A 27 -4.07 -2.11 10.78
N ILE A 28 -3.56 -3.33 10.60
CA ILE A 28 -3.14 -3.84 9.28
C ILE A 28 -4.30 -3.78 8.28
N ALA A 29 -5.54 -4.08 8.71
CA ALA A 29 -6.71 -4.00 7.86
C ALA A 29 -6.99 -2.55 7.40
N ASP A 30 -6.85 -1.59 8.32
CA ASP A 30 -7.05 -0.16 8.04
C ASP A 30 -6.02 0.37 7.04
N ILE A 31 -4.76 -0.04 7.22
CA ILE A 31 -3.65 0.25 6.30
C ILE A 31 -3.91 -0.35 4.91
N ILE A 32 -4.39 -1.59 4.84
CA ILE A 32 -4.72 -2.25 3.56
C ILE A 32 -5.87 -1.53 2.85
N VAL A 33 -6.90 -1.09 3.59
CA VAL A 33 -8.04 -0.34 3.01
C VAL A 33 -7.61 1.03 2.50
N ASP A 34 -6.77 1.74 3.24
CA ASP A 34 -6.18 3.02 2.82
C ASP A 34 -5.32 2.85 1.57
N LEU A 35 -4.46 1.83 1.55
CA LEU A 35 -3.63 1.49 0.40
C LEU A 35 -4.46 1.06 -0.83
N GLU A 36 -5.52 0.29 -0.64
CA GLU A 36 -6.43 -0.14 -1.71
C GLU A 36 -7.22 1.04 -2.28
N LYS A 37 -7.58 2.02 -1.46
CA LYS A 37 -8.19 3.29 -1.90
C LYS A 37 -7.26 4.12 -2.78
N ASN A 38 -5.99 4.23 -2.38
CA ASN A 38 -4.99 5.01 -3.10
C ASN A 38 -4.41 4.26 -4.31
N TYR A 39 -4.36 2.93 -4.24
CA TYR A 39 -3.78 2.02 -5.22
C TYR A 39 -4.70 0.78 -5.40
N PRO A 40 -5.80 0.91 -6.17
CA PRO A 40 -6.71 -0.20 -6.42
C PRO A 40 -5.97 -1.36 -7.11
N GLY A 41 -6.10 -2.58 -6.55
CA GLY A 41 -5.41 -3.78 -7.03
C GLY A 41 -4.18 -4.22 -6.20
N LEU A 42 -3.80 -3.48 -5.15
CA LEU A 42 -2.70 -3.86 -4.24
C LEU A 42 -3.02 -5.09 -3.37
N ARG A 43 -4.29 -5.31 -3.08
CA ARG A 43 -4.75 -6.39 -2.18
C ARG A 43 -4.91 -7.75 -2.88
N GLU A 44 -5.10 -7.74 -4.20
CA GLU A 44 -5.39 -8.94 -5.01
C GLU A 44 -4.13 -9.59 -5.64
N ARG A 45 -2.93 -9.13 -5.28
CA ARG A 45 -1.67 -9.50 -5.92
C ARG A 45 -0.61 -9.98 -4.92
#